data_AF-A0A7R8UTI5-F1
#
_entry.id   AF-A0A7R8UTI5-F1
#
_cell.length_a   1.000
_cell.length_b   1.000
_cell.length_c   1.000
_cell.angle_alpha   90.00
_cell.angle_beta   90.00
_cell.angle_gamma   90.00
#
_symmetry.space_group_name_H-M   'P 1'
#
loop_
_entity.id
_entity.type
_entity.pdbx_description
1 polymer ?
#
loop_
_entity_poly.entity_id
_entity_poly.type
_entity_poly.pdbx_seq_one_letter_code
_entity_poly.pdbx_strand_id
1 'polypeptide(L)'
;MPGFHINAMGEMVLDAVDDICVVDVYDLASDIGKECEKIIDHFGPDSVTSLMPKVINALELLEALATKNERENATVQELNDRISQLESEKLEKAEFRKRFEKELESIEEQWRTETRELVDLVSSLQEENKRIIQQQQELQSQASSGLVSDSQVLQRLKQQIHKQRDEIKTKDRELQEKIGDVENLNIQIERLKNSGRETRRRNKLLQVQVRTLCEERADFLAQLQDQHREINALKRRLGIAEKENEDLVKSGDECDPNRPRYTTVELKELMIERDELVTKVNDLSEELRALKPVDKTDGIDPGEETPPEDDPPVQGPLPLEPDDAPWKKSSESGIRKFFRKLFSEPDSTSFPRRSLSTLSKMALSAGHHGDISI
;
A
#
# COMPACT_ATOMS: atom_id res chain seq x y z
N MET A 1 17.92 4.24 -30.31
CA MET A 1 16.68 4.96 -30.61
C MET A 1 15.57 4.19 -29.90
N PRO A 2 14.95 4.73 -28.84
CA PRO A 2 13.80 4.08 -28.21
C PRO A 2 12.69 3.89 -29.25
N GLY A 3 12.10 2.70 -29.29
CA GLY A 3 10.98 2.37 -30.16
C GLY A 3 9.71 3.02 -29.64
N PHE A 4 8.86 3.51 -30.54
CA PHE A 4 7.51 3.92 -30.21
C PHE A 4 6.56 2.88 -30.81
N HIS A 5 5.56 2.44 -30.04
CA HIS A 5 4.44 1.69 -30.57
C HIS A 5 3.13 2.42 -30.26
N ILE A 6 2.17 2.31 -31.17
CA ILE A 6 0.85 2.94 -31.02
C ILE A 6 -0.08 1.89 -30.43
N ASN A 7 -0.67 2.16 -29.27
CA ASN A 7 -1.60 1.23 -28.62
C ASN A 7 -2.95 1.18 -29.38
N ALA A 8 -3.81 0.22 -29.03
CA ALA A 8 -5.11 0.03 -29.68
C ALA A 8 -6.07 1.25 -29.57
N MET A 9 -5.72 2.25 -28.75
CA MET A 9 -6.46 3.51 -28.56
C MET A 9 -5.85 4.69 -29.34
N GLY A 10 -4.79 4.47 -30.13
CA GLY A 10 -4.17 5.51 -30.96
C GLY A 10 -3.17 6.39 -30.21
N GLU A 11 -2.76 6.03 -28.99
CA GLU A 11 -1.76 6.78 -28.23
C GLU A 11 -0.35 6.28 -28.55
N MET A 12 0.59 7.23 -28.72
CA MET A 12 2.01 6.91 -28.79
C MET A 12 2.50 6.49 -27.42
N VAL A 13 2.71 5.19 -27.25
CA VAL A 13 3.37 4.63 -26.07
C VAL A 13 4.86 4.55 -26.39
N LEU A 14 5.66 5.26 -25.61
CA LEU A 14 7.10 5.02 -25.53
C LEU A 14 7.27 3.58 -25.05
N ASP A 15 7.92 2.71 -25.82
CA ASP A 15 8.46 1.49 -25.23
C ASP A 15 9.41 1.97 -24.14
N ALA A 16 9.08 1.65 -22.89
CA ALA A 16 9.94 1.91 -21.77
C ALA A 16 11.32 1.35 -22.12
N VAL A 17 12.28 2.24 -22.35
CA VAL A 17 13.67 1.90 -22.05
C VAL A 17 13.59 1.54 -20.59
N ASP A 18 13.87 0.29 -20.22
CA ASP A 18 13.88 -0.15 -18.82
C ASP A 18 14.48 0.99 -17.99
N ASP A 19 13.65 1.60 -17.14
CA ASP A 19 14.01 2.82 -16.43
C ASP A 19 15.18 2.44 -15.52
N ILE A 20 16.39 2.85 -15.93
CA ILE A 20 17.62 2.59 -15.19
C ILE A 20 17.44 3.23 -13.81
N CYS A 21 17.25 2.38 -12.81
CA CYS A 21 17.07 2.82 -11.44
C CYS A 21 18.43 2.94 -10.76
N VAL A 22 18.42 3.56 -9.59
CA VAL A 22 19.66 3.72 -8.82
C VAL A 22 20.32 2.37 -8.51
N VAL A 23 19.51 1.31 -8.29
CA VAL A 23 20.01 -0.05 -8.05
C VAL A 23 20.80 -0.59 -9.24
N ASP A 24 20.30 -0.39 -10.47
CA ASP A 24 20.98 -0.85 -11.68
C ASP A 24 22.35 -0.17 -11.87
N VAL A 25 22.49 1.09 -11.43
CA VAL A 25 23.77 1.81 -11.45
C VAL A 25 24.76 1.19 -10.46
N TYR A 26 24.30 0.73 -9.30
CA TYR A 26 25.16 0.03 -8.33
C TYR A 26 25.57 -1.37 -8.80
N ASP A 27 24.67 -2.10 -9.46
CA ASP A 27 24.98 -3.41 -10.04
C ASP A 27 26.00 -3.27 -11.18
N LEU A 28 25.81 -2.29 -12.08
CA LEU A 28 26.77 -1.99 -13.13
C LEU A 28 28.12 -1.53 -12.56
N ALA A 29 28.13 -0.72 -11.50
CA ALA A 29 29.35 -0.34 -10.81
C ALA A 29 30.09 -1.56 -10.24
N SER A 30 29.36 -2.55 -9.72
CA SER A 30 29.91 -3.81 -9.19
C SER A 30 30.58 -4.65 -10.26
N ASP A 31 29.93 -4.81 -11.40
CA ASP A 31 30.51 -5.57 -12.50
C ASP A 31 31.72 -4.87 -13.12
N ILE A 32 31.67 -3.54 -13.26
CA ILE A 32 32.83 -2.74 -13.67
C ILE A 32 33.98 -2.88 -12.66
N GLY A 33 33.67 -2.90 -11.36
CA GLY A 33 34.66 -3.13 -10.30
C GLY A 33 35.39 -4.46 -10.43
N LYS A 34 34.65 -5.56 -10.65
CA LYS A 34 35.24 -6.91 -10.84
C LYS A 34 36.13 -6.98 -12.09
N GLU A 35 35.75 -6.32 -13.18
CA GLU A 35 36.60 -6.28 -14.38
C GLU A 35 37.86 -5.44 -14.17
N CYS A 36 37.74 -4.30 -13.47
CA CYS A 36 38.90 -3.50 -13.09
C CYS A 36 39.85 -4.26 -12.14
N GLU A 37 39.34 -5.05 -11.21
CA GLU A 37 40.12 -5.94 -10.33
C GLU A 37 40.94 -6.96 -11.14
N LYS A 38 40.30 -7.65 -12.10
CA LYS A 38 41.02 -8.57 -13.01
C LYS A 38 42.15 -7.88 -13.77
N ILE A 39 41.95 -6.64 -14.21
CA ILE A 39 42.99 -5.87 -14.91
C ILE A 39 44.15 -5.54 -13.96
N ILE A 40 43.85 -5.17 -12.71
CA ILE A 40 44.86 -4.91 -11.68
C ILE A 40 45.68 -6.17 -11.39
N ASP A 41 45.03 -7.33 -11.27
CA ASP A 41 45.70 -8.61 -11.00
C ASP A 41 46.71 -9.00 -12.10
N HIS A 42 46.41 -8.69 -13.37
CA HIS A 42 47.24 -9.10 -14.51
C HIS A 42 48.27 -8.06 -14.94
N PHE A 43 47.97 -6.77 -14.80
CA PHE A 43 48.78 -5.67 -15.34
C PHE A 43 49.23 -4.66 -14.27
N GLY A 44 48.98 -4.96 -13.01
CA GLY A 44 49.30 -4.08 -11.88
C GLY A 44 48.34 -2.88 -11.73
N PRO A 45 48.36 -2.22 -10.57
CA PRO A 45 47.42 -1.15 -10.23
C PRO A 45 47.57 0.09 -11.13
N ASP A 46 48.79 0.38 -11.58
CA ASP A 46 49.11 1.55 -12.41
C ASP A 46 48.31 1.61 -13.72
N SER A 47 47.89 0.45 -14.23
CA SER A 47 47.09 0.32 -15.45
C SER A 47 45.70 0.93 -15.33
N VAL A 48 45.16 1.02 -14.11
CA VAL A 48 43.76 1.42 -13.84
C VAL A 48 43.68 2.71 -13.01
N THR A 49 44.77 3.12 -12.33
CA THR A 49 44.83 4.31 -11.46
C THR A 49 44.31 5.60 -12.09
N SER A 50 44.62 5.85 -13.37
CA SER A 50 44.18 7.06 -14.08
C SER A 50 42.77 6.95 -14.69
N LEU A 51 42.29 5.73 -14.91
CA LEU A 51 40.97 5.44 -15.47
C LEU A 51 39.88 5.44 -14.40
N MET A 52 40.17 4.92 -13.21
CA MET A 52 39.21 4.79 -12.11
C MET A 52 38.49 6.10 -11.74
N PRO A 53 39.17 7.25 -11.59
CA PRO A 53 38.49 8.51 -11.29
C PRO A 53 37.48 8.93 -12.37
N LYS A 54 37.74 8.58 -13.64
CA LYS A 54 36.84 8.88 -14.76
C LYS A 54 35.63 7.95 -14.79
N VAL A 55 35.85 6.66 -14.52
CA VAL A 55 34.78 5.65 -14.37
C VAL A 55 33.85 6.03 -13.22
N ILE A 56 34.42 6.37 -12.07
CA ILE A 56 33.69 6.87 -10.91
C ILE A 56 32.86 8.10 -11.27
N ASN A 57 33.46 9.11 -11.91
CA ASN A 57 32.74 10.33 -12.28
C ASN A 57 31.59 10.08 -13.28
N ALA A 58 31.76 9.13 -14.20
CA ALA A 58 30.70 8.74 -15.14
C ALA A 58 29.55 8.01 -14.41
N LEU A 59 29.86 7.12 -13.47
CA LEU A 59 28.86 6.42 -12.66
C LEU A 59 28.14 7.38 -11.69
N GLU A 60 28.83 8.36 -11.12
CA GLU A 60 28.20 9.42 -10.31
C GLU A 60 27.20 10.25 -11.12
N LEU A 61 27.55 10.60 -12.35
CA LEU A 61 26.63 11.30 -13.25
C LEU A 61 25.42 10.42 -13.60
N LEU A 62 25.64 9.12 -13.80
CA LEU A 62 24.58 8.16 -14.06
C LEU A 62 23.64 8.00 -12.85
N GLU A 63 24.18 7.95 -11.62
CA GLU A 63 23.38 7.94 -10.38
C GLU A 63 22.56 9.24 -10.23
N ALA A 64 23.15 10.39 -10.55
CA ALA A 64 22.44 11.67 -10.53
C ALA A 64 21.31 11.72 -11.58
N LEU A 65 21.50 11.11 -12.75
CA LEU A 65 20.47 11.01 -13.78
C LEU A 65 19.38 9.99 -13.40
N ALA A 66 19.74 8.83 -12.86
CA ALA A 66 18.80 7.82 -12.39
C ALA A 66 17.92 8.34 -11.24
N THR A 67 18.51 9.00 -10.24
CA THR A 67 17.76 9.65 -9.14
C THR A 67 16.85 10.76 -9.63
N LYS A 68 17.29 11.53 -10.65
CA LYS A 68 16.45 12.55 -11.26
C LYS A 68 15.29 11.92 -12.03
N ASN A 69 15.53 10.86 -12.79
CA ASN A 69 14.51 10.11 -13.54
C ASN A 69 13.45 9.52 -12.60
N GLU A 70 13.85 8.90 -11.48
CA GLU A 70 12.93 8.40 -10.46
C GLU A 70 12.03 9.50 -9.89
N ARG A 71 12.57 10.70 -9.65
CA ARG A 71 11.78 11.85 -9.19
C ARG A 71 10.81 12.34 -10.25
N GLU A 72 11.26 12.48 -11.50
CA GLU A 72 10.42 12.91 -12.61
C GLU A 72 9.29 11.90 -12.85
N ASN A 73 9.59 10.60 -12.85
CA ASN A 73 8.60 9.53 -12.94
C ASN A 73 7.60 9.56 -11.78
N ALA A 74 8.05 9.82 -10.54
CA ALA A 74 7.14 9.99 -9.42
C ALA A 74 6.18 11.18 -9.63
N THR A 75 6.67 12.30 -10.16
CA THR A 75 5.80 13.45 -10.47
C THR A 75 4.83 13.16 -11.62
N VAL A 76 5.27 12.42 -12.65
CA VAL A 76 4.41 11.99 -13.75
C VAL A 76 3.30 11.06 -13.23
N GLN A 77 3.64 10.13 -12.34
CA GLN A 77 2.66 9.25 -11.71
C GLN A 77 1.64 10.05 -10.87
N GLU A 78 2.09 11.01 -10.07
CA GLU A 78 1.21 11.88 -9.28
C GLU A 78 0.26 12.69 -10.18
N LEU A 79 0.77 13.24 -11.29
CA LEU A 79 -0.05 13.96 -12.26
C LEU A 79 -1.07 13.05 -12.95
N ASN A 80 -0.68 11.83 -13.32
CA ASN A 80 -1.59 10.84 -13.91
C ASN A 80 -2.69 10.43 -12.94
N ASP A 81 -2.35 10.18 -11.67
CA ASP A 81 -3.33 9.88 -10.62
C ASP A 81 -4.30 11.05 -10.43
N ARG A 82 -3.79 12.29 -10.47
CA ARG A 82 -4.61 13.49 -10.39
C ARG A 82 -5.52 13.67 -11.60
N ILE A 83 -5.05 13.37 -12.81
CA ILE A 83 -5.87 13.39 -14.04
C ILE A 83 -6.99 12.37 -13.91
N SER A 84 -6.66 11.12 -13.55
CA SER A 84 -7.64 10.04 -13.34
C SER A 84 -8.72 10.43 -12.32
N GLN A 85 -8.31 11.06 -11.22
CA GLN A 85 -9.25 11.59 -10.22
C GLN A 85 -10.19 12.67 -10.82
N LEU A 86 -9.64 13.64 -11.55
CA LEU A 86 -10.43 14.71 -12.16
C LEU A 86 -11.37 14.19 -13.25
N GLU A 87 -10.96 13.18 -14.01
CA GLU A 87 -11.80 12.52 -15.01
C GLU A 87 -12.97 11.78 -14.36
N SER A 88 -12.73 11.05 -13.27
CA SER A 88 -13.78 10.42 -12.47
C SER A 88 -14.77 11.46 -11.93
N GLU A 89 -14.29 12.54 -11.31
CA GLU A 89 -15.15 13.62 -10.82
C GLU A 89 -15.97 14.28 -11.95
N LYS A 90 -15.36 14.45 -13.13
CA LYS A 90 -16.05 15.02 -14.31
C LYS A 90 -17.16 14.08 -14.79
N LEU A 91 -16.90 12.78 -14.82
CA LEU A 91 -17.88 11.77 -15.20
C LEU A 91 -19.04 11.74 -14.20
N GLU A 92 -18.76 11.70 -12.90
CA GLU A 92 -19.76 11.73 -11.83
C GLU A 92 -20.63 12.99 -11.91
N LYS A 93 -20.02 14.17 -12.11
CA LYS A 93 -20.76 15.43 -12.29
C LYS A 93 -21.64 15.40 -13.54
N ALA A 94 -21.19 14.76 -14.63
CA ALA A 94 -21.98 14.61 -15.84
C ALA A 94 -23.16 13.65 -15.63
N GLU A 95 -22.95 12.53 -14.94
CA GLU A 95 -24.01 11.59 -14.58
C GLU A 95 -25.04 12.24 -13.66
N PHE A 96 -24.58 12.99 -12.65
CA PHE A 96 -25.43 13.76 -11.76
C PHE A 96 -26.33 14.68 -12.58
N ARG A 97 -25.76 15.55 -13.43
CA ARG A 97 -26.52 16.44 -14.33
C ARG A 97 -27.55 15.69 -15.18
N LYS A 98 -27.17 14.56 -15.78
CA LYS A 98 -28.08 13.73 -16.58
C LYS A 98 -29.23 13.16 -15.75
N ARG A 99 -29.02 12.84 -14.47
CA ARG A 99 -30.09 12.40 -13.56
C ARG A 99 -31.04 13.56 -13.24
N PHE A 100 -30.52 14.75 -12.92
CA PHE A 100 -31.37 15.94 -12.70
C PHE A 100 -32.20 16.29 -13.93
N GLU A 101 -31.61 16.23 -15.12
CA GLU A 101 -32.33 16.49 -16.37
C GLU A 101 -33.50 15.51 -16.55
N LYS A 102 -33.28 14.22 -16.32
CA LYS A 102 -34.36 13.21 -16.37
C LYS A 102 -35.44 13.42 -15.30
N GLU A 103 -35.04 13.79 -14.09
CA GLU A 103 -35.99 14.10 -13.02
C GLU A 103 -36.84 15.33 -13.38
N LEU A 104 -36.22 16.35 -13.99
CA LEU A 104 -36.92 17.54 -14.47
C LEU A 104 -37.90 17.20 -15.60
N GLU A 105 -37.47 16.43 -16.59
CA GLU A 105 -38.33 15.94 -17.68
C GLU A 105 -39.52 15.14 -17.14
N SER A 106 -39.29 14.29 -16.13
CA SER A 106 -40.36 13.52 -15.49
C SER A 106 -41.37 14.41 -14.77
N ILE A 107 -40.92 15.47 -14.09
CA ILE A 107 -41.79 16.44 -13.42
C ILE A 107 -42.60 17.23 -14.46
N GLU A 108 -41.96 17.66 -15.56
CA GLU A 108 -42.65 18.34 -16.65
C GLU A 108 -43.72 17.46 -17.29
N GLU A 109 -43.42 16.19 -17.56
CA GLU A 109 -44.41 15.28 -18.13
C GLU A 109 -45.56 15.03 -17.16
N GLN A 110 -45.26 14.86 -15.87
CA GLN A 110 -46.29 14.75 -14.84
C GLN A 110 -47.20 15.99 -14.82
N TRP A 111 -46.63 17.20 -14.87
CA TRP A 111 -47.40 18.44 -14.96
C TRP A 111 -48.25 18.51 -16.23
N ARG A 112 -47.73 18.06 -17.38
CA ARG A 112 -48.51 18.00 -18.63
C ARG A 112 -49.67 17.01 -18.53
N THR A 113 -49.45 15.83 -17.93
CA THR A 113 -50.51 14.84 -17.73
C THR A 113 -51.59 15.36 -16.78
N GLU A 114 -51.20 15.92 -15.63
CA GLU A 114 -52.14 16.49 -14.67
C GLU A 114 -52.96 17.65 -15.29
N THR A 115 -52.30 18.52 -16.07
CA THR A 115 -53.00 19.60 -16.79
C THR A 115 -54.02 19.04 -17.79
N ARG A 116 -53.65 17.99 -18.54
CA ARG A 116 -54.56 17.34 -19.51
C ARG A 116 -55.75 16.70 -18.81
N GLU A 117 -55.52 15.97 -17.73
CA GLU A 117 -56.57 15.35 -16.91
C GLU A 117 -57.54 16.37 -16.34
N LEU A 118 -57.05 17.51 -15.84
CA LEU A 118 -57.88 18.60 -15.36
C LEU A 118 -58.72 19.21 -16.48
N VAL A 119 -58.17 19.38 -17.68
CA VAL A 119 -58.91 19.87 -18.86
C VAL A 119 -59.99 18.88 -19.27
N ASP A 120 -59.68 17.59 -19.31
CA ASP A 120 -60.64 16.53 -19.66
C ASP A 120 -61.79 16.46 -18.64
N LEU A 121 -61.47 16.63 -17.34
CA LEU A 121 -62.45 16.72 -16.27
C LEU A 121 -63.35 17.95 -16.44
N VAL A 122 -62.78 19.12 -16.72
CA VAL A 122 -63.54 20.36 -16.97
C VAL A 122 -64.45 20.19 -18.19
N SER A 123 -63.96 19.59 -19.28
CA SER A 123 -64.76 19.30 -20.47
C SER A 123 -65.93 18.37 -20.15
N SER A 124 -65.68 17.31 -19.38
CA SER A 124 -66.73 16.36 -18.96
C SER A 124 -67.81 17.04 -18.11
N LEU A 125 -67.40 17.87 -17.15
CA LEU A 125 -68.33 18.65 -16.31
C LEU A 125 -69.10 19.70 -17.13
N GLN A 126 -68.47 20.33 -18.12
CA GLN A 126 -69.14 21.27 -19.04
C GLN A 126 -70.18 20.56 -19.91
N GLU A 127 -69.86 19.38 -20.45
CA GLU A 127 -70.81 18.56 -21.19
C GLU A 127 -71.99 18.11 -20.32
N GLU A 128 -71.74 17.67 -19.10
CA GLU A 128 -72.79 17.26 -18.16
C GLU A 128 -73.71 18.43 -17.80
N ASN A 129 -73.15 19.60 -17.47
CA ASN A 129 -73.92 20.82 -17.25
C ASN A 129 -74.78 21.19 -18.46
N LYS A 130 -74.23 21.08 -19.68
CA LYS A 130 -74.99 21.34 -20.91
C LYS A 130 -76.13 20.34 -21.11
N ARG A 131 -75.90 19.05 -20.83
CA ARG A 131 -76.94 18.01 -20.89
C ARG A 131 -78.05 18.25 -19.87
N ILE A 132 -77.71 18.63 -18.64
CA ILE A 132 -78.69 18.96 -17.59
C ILE A 132 -79.55 20.16 -18.01
N ILE A 133 -78.94 21.21 -18.55
CA ILE A 133 -79.67 22.39 -19.06
C ILE A 133 -80.64 21.98 -20.19
N GLN A 134 -80.19 21.19 -21.16
CA GLN A 134 -81.05 20.68 -22.23
C GLN A 134 -82.20 19.83 -21.69
N GLN A 135 -81.93 18.93 -20.74
CA GLN A 135 -82.94 18.09 -20.12
C GLN A 135 -83.99 18.90 -19.35
N GLN A 136 -83.58 19.95 -18.63
CA GLN A 136 -84.52 20.86 -17.97
C GLN A 136 -85.40 21.63 -18.97
N GLN A 137 -84.83 22.05 -20.09
CA GLN A 137 -85.56 22.75 -21.15
C GLN A 137 -86.56 21.81 -21.86
N GLU A 138 -86.16 20.56 -22.10
CA GLU A 138 -87.04 19.51 -22.62
C GLU A 138 -88.19 19.19 -21.65
N LEU A 139 -87.90 19.04 -20.35
CA LEU A 139 -88.93 18.82 -19.31
C LEU A 139 -89.92 19.99 -19.20
N GLN A 140 -89.45 21.24 -19.32
CA GLN A 140 -90.33 22.42 -19.39
C GLN A 140 -91.20 22.43 -20.66
N SER A 141 -90.65 22.03 -21.81
CA SER A 141 -91.40 21.95 -23.06
C SER A 141 -92.41 20.79 -23.07
N GLN A 142 -92.09 19.65 -22.48
CA GLN A 142 -93.00 18.50 -22.36
C GLN A 142 -94.12 18.74 -21.34
N ALA A 143 -93.89 19.54 -20.29
CA ALA A 143 -94.94 19.99 -19.38
C ALA A 143 -96.02 20.86 -20.07
N SER A 144 -95.71 21.43 -21.25
CA SER A 144 -96.64 22.27 -22.04
C SER A 144 -97.44 21.52 -23.11
N SER A 145 -97.08 20.27 -23.43
CA SER A 145 -97.81 19.43 -24.40
C SER A 145 -98.33 18.17 -23.72
N GLY A 146 -99.46 18.33 -23.04
CA GLY A 146 -100.25 17.21 -22.55
C GLY A 146 -100.92 16.47 -23.70
N LEU A 147 -100.59 15.19 -23.85
CA LEU A 147 -101.45 14.04 -24.20
C LEU A 147 -100.57 12.95 -24.82
N VAL A 148 -99.95 12.13 -23.97
CA VAL A 148 -99.31 10.87 -24.39
C VAL A 148 -100.16 9.73 -23.83
N SER A 149 -100.66 8.87 -24.71
CA SER A 149 -101.41 7.67 -24.34
C SER A 149 -100.56 6.76 -23.45
N ASP A 150 -101.12 6.29 -22.32
CA ASP A 150 -100.47 5.42 -21.34
C ASP A 150 -99.78 4.18 -21.96
N SER A 151 -100.28 3.70 -23.10
CA SER A 151 -99.68 2.60 -23.87
C SER A 151 -98.28 2.94 -24.41
N GLN A 152 -98.09 4.15 -24.92
CA GLN A 152 -96.78 4.62 -25.41
C GLN A 152 -95.80 4.86 -24.25
N VAL A 153 -96.29 5.34 -23.11
CA VAL A 153 -95.49 5.50 -21.89
C VAL A 153 -94.98 4.14 -21.41
N LEU A 154 -95.86 3.14 -21.36
CA LEU A 154 -95.50 1.78 -20.96
C LEU A 154 -94.47 1.14 -21.91
N GLN A 155 -94.60 1.37 -23.23
CA GLN A 155 -93.66 0.86 -24.23
C GLN A 155 -92.28 1.51 -24.10
N ARG A 156 -92.21 2.83 -23.85
CA ARG A 156 -90.95 3.54 -23.57
C ARG A 156 -90.29 3.05 -22.29
N LEU A 157 -91.06 2.84 -21.22
CA LEU A 157 -90.55 2.28 -19.96
C LEU A 157 -89.98 0.87 -20.16
N LYS A 158 -90.65 0.01 -20.94
CA LYS A 158 -90.11 -1.31 -21.29
C LYS A 158 -88.80 -1.22 -22.06
N GLN A 159 -88.72 -0.37 -23.08
CA GLN A 159 -87.49 -0.17 -23.86
C GLN A 159 -86.35 0.37 -22.98
N GLN A 160 -86.65 1.28 -22.05
CA GLN A 160 -85.67 1.83 -21.12
C GLN A 160 -85.17 0.77 -20.12
N ILE A 161 -86.04 -0.10 -19.62
CA ILE A 161 -85.65 -1.24 -18.76
C ILE A 161 -84.75 -2.21 -19.52
N HIS A 162 -85.06 -2.51 -20.79
CA HIS A 162 -84.19 -3.36 -21.62
C HIS A 162 -82.82 -2.71 -21.84
N LYS A 163 -82.79 -1.41 -22.18
CA LYS A 163 -81.54 -0.65 -22.35
C LYS A 163 -80.71 -0.63 -21.07
N GLN A 164 -81.33 -0.34 -19.93
CA GLN A 164 -80.67 -0.36 -18.61
C GLN A 164 -80.12 -1.75 -18.27
N ARG A 165 -80.83 -2.83 -18.61
CA ARG A 165 -80.29 -4.20 -18.45
C ARG A 165 -79.05 -4.47 -19.28
N ASP A 166 -79.03 -4.01 -20.53
CA ASP A 166 -77.88 -4.22 -21.41
C ASP A 166 -76.70 -3.31 -21.03
N GLU A 167 -76.98 -2.09 -20.56
CA GLU A 167 -75.98 -1.20 -19.94
C GLU A 167 -75.36 -1.85 -18.70
N ILE A 168 -76.17 -2.41 -17.78
CA ILE A 168 -75.68 -3.14 -16.60
C ILE A 168 -74.77 -4.30 -17.02
N LYS A 169 -75.18 -5.13 -17.99
CA LYS A 169 -74.34 -6.23 -18.47
C LYS A 169 -73.01 -5.76 -19.07
N THR A 170 -73.01 -4.62 -19.75
CA THR A 170 -71.80 -4.06 -20.35
C THR A 170 -70.87 -3.54 -19.24
N LYS A 171 -71.43 -2.81 -18.27
CA LYS A 171 -70.70 -2.34 -17.08
C LYS A 171 -70.15 -3.48 -16.24
N ASP A 172 -70.88 -4.59 -16.10
CA ASP A 172 -70.40 -5.79 -15.40
C ASP A 172 -69.20 -6.41 -16.12
N ARG A 173 -69.19 -6.47 -17.47
CA ARG A 173 -68.04 -6.95 -18.23
C ARG A 173 -66.83 -6.03 -18.08
N GLU A 174 -67.03 -4.72 -18.19
CA GLU A 174 -65.98 -3.72 -17.95
C GLU A 174 -65.39 -3.85 -16.54
N LEU A 175 -66.24 -4.05 -15.53
CA LEU A 175 -65.80 -4.28 -14.14
C LEU A 175 -64.96 -5.55 -14.02
N GLN A 176 -65.37 -6.66 -14.63
CA GLN A 176 -64.60 -7.90 -14.61
C GLN A 176 -63.24 -7.76 -15.27
N GLU A 177 -63.16 -7.05 -16.40
CA GLU A 177 -61.89 -6.74 -17.06
C GLU A 177 -60.99 -5.90 -16.15
N LYS A 178 -61.55 -4.86 -15.52
CA LYS A 178 -60.79 -4.02 -14.58
C LYS A 178 -60.34 -4.76 -13.33
N ILE A 179 -61.12 -5.71 -12.83
CA ILE A 179 -60.70 -6.59 -11.72
C ILE A 179 -59.48 -7.42 -12.15
N GLY A 180 -59.52 -8.00 -13.36
CA GLY A 180 -58.38 -8.73 -13.92
C GLY A 180 -57.13 -7.87 -14.09
N ASP A 181 -57.28 -6.63 -14.58
CA ASP A 181 -56.19 -5.65 -14.69
C ASP A 181 -55.57 -5.37 -13.31
N VAL A 182 -56.41 -5.14 -12.29
CA VAL A 182 -55.97 -4.87 -10.91
C VAL A 182 -55.23 -6.08 -10.31
N GLU A 183 -55.72 -7.30 -10.55
CA GLU A 183 -55.03 -8.52 -10.11
C GLU A 183 -53.66 -8.68 -10.77
N ASN A 184 -53.57 -8.44 -12.09
CA ASN A 184 -52.31 -8.49 -12.83
C ASN A 184 -51.31 -7.43 -12.34
N LEU A 185 -51.77 -6.19 -12.10
CA LEU A 185 -50.94 -5.13 -11.54
C LEU A 185 -50.47 -5.48 -10.11
N ASN A 186 -51.34 -6.06 -9.29
CA ASN A 186 -50.96 -6.53 -7.94
C ASN A 186 -49.86 -7.59 -7.99
N ILE A 187 -49.92 -8.54 -8.94
CA ILE A 187 -48.86 -9.53 -9.14
C ILE A 187 -47.53 -8.85 -9.53
N GLN A 188 -47.57 -7.85 -10.40
CA GLN A 188 -46.38 -7.10 -10.80
C GLN A 188 -45.78 -6.30 -9.63
N ILE A 189 -46.63 -5.66 -8.82
CA ILE A 189 -46.21 -4.93 -7.62
C ILE A 189 -45.51 -5.87 -6.64
N GLU A 190 -46.07 -7.06 -6.37
CA GLU A 190 -45.44 -8.01 -5.45
C GLU A 190 -44.13 -8.58 -6.01
N ARG A 191 -44.02 -8.82 -7.33
CA ARG A 191 -42.75 -9.19 -7.97
C ARG A 191 -41.68 -8.11 -7.82
N LEU A 192 -42.04 -6.84 -8.11
CA LEU A 192 -41.13 -5.71 -7.98
C LEU A 192 -40.73 -5.47 -6.52
N LYS A 193 -41.67 -5.61 -5.58
CA LYS A 193 -41.41 -5.53 -4.14
C LYS A 193 -40.44 -6.61 -3.68
N ASN A 194 -40.56 -7.84 -4.20
CA ASN A 194 -39.61 -8.91 -3.91
C ASN A 194 -38.22 -8.62 -4.48
N SER A 195 -38.13 -8.23 -5.75
CA SER A 195 -36.87 -7.84 -6.39
C SER A 195 -36.19 -6.66 -5.68
N GLY A 196 -36.98 -5.65 -5.28
CA GLY A 196 -36.51 -4.49 -4.52
C GLY A 196 -36.01 -4.85 -3.12
N ARG A 197 -36.68 -5.78 -2.42
CA ARG A 197 -36.19 -6.32 -1.14
C ARG A 197 -34.87 -7.06 -1.32
N GLU A 198 -34.74 -7.86 -2.37
CA GLU A 198 -33.52 -8.64 -2.64
C GLU A 198 -32.33 -7.74 -2.98
N THR A 199 -32.55 -6.74 -3.84
CA THR A 199 -31.52 -5.75 -4.18
C THR A 199 -31.05 -4.98 -2.94
N ARG A 200 -31.97 -4.60 -2.04
CA ARG A 200 -31.61 -3.97 -0.76
C ARG A 200 -30.78 -4.88 0.14
N ARG A 201 -31.09 -6.19 0.20
CA ARG A 201 -30.27 -7.16 0.96
C ARG A 201 -28.88 -7.28 0.37
N ARG A 202 -28.76 -7.43 -0.96
CA ARG A 202 -27.46 -7.50 -1.66
C ARG A 202 -26.64 -6.24 -1.43
N ASN A 203 -27.26 -5.06 -1.51
CA ASN A 203 -26.59 -3.80 -1.24
C ASN A 203 -26.08 -3.72 0.21
N LYS A 204 -26.89 -4.13 1.20
CA LYS A 204 -26.47 -4.19 2.61
C LYS A 204 -25.26 -5.13 2.81
N LEU A 205 -25.24 -6.29 2.14
CA LEU A 205 -24.12 -7.21 2.21
C LEU A 205 -22.84 -6.60 1.63
N LEU A 206 -22.93 -5.99 0.44
CA LEU A 206 -21.80 -5.30 -0.18
C LEU A 206 -21.30 -4.13 0.67
N GLN A 207 -22.21 -3.37 1.29
CA GLN A 207 -21.84 -2.28 2.19
C GLN A 207 -21.08 -2.77 3.42
N VAL A 208 -21.47 -3.91 3.99
CA VAL A 208 -20.74 -4.55 5.09
C VAL A 208 -19.36 -5.01 4.62
N GLN A 209 -19.27 -5.67 3.45
CA GLN A 209 -17.99 -6.11 2.90
C GLN A 209 -17.02 -4.94 2.67
N VAL A 210 -17.48 -3.84 2.09
CA VAL A 210 -16.66 -2.63 1.89
C VAL A 210 -16.19 -2.07 3.23
N ARG A 211 -17.05 -2.06 4.26
CA ARG A 211 -16.66 -1.59 5.59
C ARG A 211 -15.56 -2.47 6.19
N THR A 212 -15.71 -3.79 6.12
CA THR A 212 -14.69 -4.74 6.62
C THR A 212 -13.35 -4.56 5.89
N LEU A 213 -13.37 -4.42 4.56
CA LEU A 213 -12.13 -4.14 3.79
C LEU A 213 -11.48 -2.80 4.18
N CYS A 214 -12.28 -1.77 4.49
CA CYS A 214 -11.77 -0.50 4.98
C CYS A 214 -11.15 -0.61 6.38
N GLU A 215 -11.75 -1.41 7.26
CA GLU A 215 -11.22 -1.71 8.60
C GLU A 215 -9.89 -2.47 8.48
N GLU A 216 -9.83 -3.53 7.68
CA GLU A 216 -8.60 -4.28 7.39
C GLU A 216 -7.50 -3.38 6.82
N ARG A 217 -7.83 -2.48 5.89
CA ARG A 217 -6.88 -1.51 5.34
C ARG A 217 -6.36 -0.56 6.41
N ALA A 218 -7.21 -0.11 7.32
CA ALA A 218 -6.80 0.77 8.42
C ALA A 218 -5.86 0.04 9.39
N ASP A 219 -6.12 -1.24 9.69
CA ASP A 219 -5.26 -2.06 10.54
C ASP A 219 -3.87 -2.25 9.92
N PHE A 220 -3.79 -2.53 8.61
CA PHE A 220 -2.50 -2.65 7.93
C PHE A 220 -1.72 -1.33 7.92
N LEU A 221 -2.40 -0.20 7.71
CA LEU A 221 -1.76 1.12 7.76
C LEU A 221 -1.23 1.44 9.16
N ALA A 222 -1.98 1.09 10.22
CA ALA A 222 -1.53 1.26 11.60
C ALA A 222 -0.29 0.41 11.89
N GLN A 223 -0.29 -0.88 11.50
CA GLN A 223 0.87 -1.77 11.65
C GLN A 223 2.10 -1.23 10.92
N LEU A 224 1.93 -0.75 9.67
CA LEU A 224 3.02 -0.19 8.89
C LEU A 224 3.58 1.10 9.52
N GLN A 225 2.72 1.94 10.08
CA GLN A 225 3.14 3.14 10.80
C GLN A 225 3.92 2.80 12.07
N ASP A 226 3.50 1.78 12.82
CA ASP A 226 4.21 1.33 14.03
C ASP A 226 5.58 0.74 13.69
N GLN A 227 5.68 -0.07 12.63
CA GLN A 227 6.96 -0.54 12.10
C GLN A 227 7.87 0.62 11.69
N HIS A 228 7.33 1.65 11.04
CA HIS A 228 8.11 2.83 10.68
C HIS A 228 8.62 3.59 11.92
N ARG A 229 7.81 3.71 12.97
CA ARG A 229 8.21 4.31 14.26
C ARG A 229 9.31 3.48 14.92
N GLU A 230 9.22 2.17 14.89
CA GLU A 230 10.23 1.25 15.43
C GLU A 230 11.55 1.38 14.67
N ILE A 231 11.52 1.38 13.34
CA ILE A 231 12.71 1.62 12.51
C ILE A 231 13.36 2.95 12.88
N ASN A 232 12.57 4.02 13.05
CA ASN A 232 13.10 5.33 13.43
C ASN A 232 13.63 5.36 14.88
N ALA A 233 13.05 4.59 15.79
CA ALA A 233 13.57 4.43 17.15
C ALA A 233 14.92 3.68 17.14
N LEU A 234 15.02 2.60 16.37
CA LEU A 234 16.26 1.84 16.20
C LEU A 234 17.35 2.70 15.55
N LYS A 235 17.04 3.47 14.50
CA LYS A 235 17.97 4.43 13.89
C LYS A 235 18.49 5.46 14.88
N ARG A 236 17.62 6.00 15.75
CA ARG A 236 18.04 6.95 16.80
C ARG A 236 18.93 6.30 17.84
N ARG A 237 18.58 5.10 18.32
CA ARG A 237 19.41 4.34 19.26
C ARG A 237 20.77 4.01 18.67
N LEU A 238 20.80 3.61 17.40
CA LEU A 238 22.05 3.37 16.67
C LEU A 238 22.89 4.65 16.61
N GLY A 239 22.30 5.79 16.27
CA GLY A 239 23.04 7.07 16.26
C GLY A 239 23.55 7.52 17.63
N ILE A 240 22.81 7.25 18.72
CA ILE A 240 23.30 7.51 20.09
C ILE A 240 24.48 6.59 20.41
N ALA A 241 24.36 5.29 20.10
CA ALA A 241 25.44 4.33 20.32
C ALA A 241 26.69 4.65 19.48
N GLU A 242 26.52 5.10 18.23
CA GLU A 242 27.61 5.59 17.38
C GLU A 242 28.33 6.79 18.01
N LYS A 243 27.56 7.75 18.57
CA LYS A 243 28.13 8.93 19.24
C LYS A 243 28.83 8.58 20.55
N GLU A 244 28.24 7.73 21.39
CA GLU A 244 28.87 7.26 22.62
C GLU A 244 30.19 6.53 22.32
N ASN A 245 30.21 5.72 21.26
CA ASN A 245 31.43 5.05 20.81
C ASN A 245 32.47 6.06 20.28
N GLU A 246 32.04 7.09 19.55
CA GLU A 246 32.93 8.19 19.13
C GLU A 246 33.51 8.96 20.32
N ASP A 247 32.70 9.24 21.35
CA ASP A 247 33.13 9.92 22.57
C ASP A 247 34.09 9.05 23.41
N LEU A 248 33.91 7.73 23.44
CA LEU A 248 34.83 6.77 24.07
C LEU A 248 36.17 6.66 23.33
N VAL A 249 36.15 6.66 21.99
CA VAL A 249 37.38 6.69 21.18
C VAL A 249 38.15 8.00 21.41
N LYS A 250 37.45 9.13 21.57
CA LYS A 250 38.05 10.44 21.85
C LYS A 250 38.56 10.58 23.29
N SER A 251 37.91 9.93 24.27
CA SER A 251 38.37 9.93 25.67
C SER A 251 39.53 8.95 25.91
N GLY A 252 39.77 8.03 24.97
CA GLY A 252 41.03 7.29 24.84
C GLY A 252 42.16 8.21 24.37
N ASP A 253 42.64 9.06 25.28
CA ASP A 253 43.68 10.07 25.06
C ASP A 253 44.89 9.51 24.29
N GLU A 254 45.21 10.13 23.13
CA GLU A 254 46.45 9.90 22.37
C GLU A 254 47.72 10.38 23.11
N CYS A 255 47.55 10.94 24.31
CA CYS A 255 48.56 11.64 25.10
C CYS A 255 48.99 10.92 26.39
N ASP A 256 48.70 9.64 26.60
CA ASP A 256 49.34 8.89 27.69
C ASP A 256 50.80 8.57 27.32
N PRO A 257 51.80 9.26 27.93
CA PRO A 257 53.21 9.04 27.60
C PRO A 257 53.72 7.67 28.08
N ASN A 258 52.96 7.00 28.95
CA ASN A 258 53.29 5.70 29.51
C ASN A 258 52.54 4.54 28.82
N ARG A 259 51.71 4.82 27.82
CA ARG A 259 51.02 3.77 27.07
C ARG A 259 52.06 2.93 26.30
N PRO A 260 52.18 1.62 26.58
CA PRO A 260 53.18 0.79 25.90
C PRO A 260 52.88 0.74 24.40
N ARG A 261 53.79 1.29 23.59
CA ARG A 261 53.69 1.27 22.12
C ARG A 261 54.54 0.13 21.57
N TYR A 262 54.15 -1.10 21.86
CA TYR A 262 54.73 -2.26 21.21
C TYR A 262 54.02 -2.50 19.88
N THR A 263 54.80 -2.74 18.83
CA THR A 263 54.27 -3.35 17.61
C THR A 263 53.78 -4.76 17.91
N THR A 264 52.89 -5.30 17.08
CA THR A 264 52.37 -6.67 17.24
C THR A 264 53.48 -7.73 17.17
N VAL A 265 54.59 -7.43 16.51
CA VAL A 265 55.79 -8.28 16.46
C VAL A 265 56.55 -8.20 17.78
N GLU A 266 56.84 -6.99 18.27
CA GLU A 266 57.53 -6.78 19.55
C GLU A 266 56.74 -7.39 20.73
N LEU A 267 55.40 -7.31 20.71
CA LEU A 267 54.58 -7.91 21.76
C LEU A 267 54.69 -9.44 21.75
N LYS A 268 54.75 -10.07 20.59
CA LYS A 268 54.96 -11.52 20.47
C LYS A 268 56.35 -11.92 20.95
N GLU A 269 57.37 -11.16 20.59
CA GLU A 269 58.75 -11.40 21.04
C GLU A 269 58.88 -11.24 22.57
N LEU A 270 58.27 -10.19 23.14
CA LEU A 270 58.24 -9.98 24.60
C LEU A 270 57.44 -11.06 25.33
N MET A 271 56.38 -11.60 24.72
CA MET A 271 55.66 -12.75 25.29
C MET A 271 56.54 -14.00 25.32
N ILE A 272 57.29 -14.27 24.25
CA ILE A 272 58.22 -15.40 24.19
C ILE A 272 59.33 -15.22 25.22
N GLU A 273 59.96 -14.04 25.28
CA GLU A 273 61.01 -13.73 26.25
C GLU A 273 60.49 -13.83 27.69
N ARG A 274 59.27 -13.36 27.95
CA ARG A 274 58.62 -13.52 29.25
C ARG A 274 58.43 -14.99 29.60
N ASP A 275 57.97 -15.82 28.67
CA ASP A 275 57.76 -17.25 28.93
C ASP A 275 59.09 -17.99 29.17
N GLU A 276 60.15 -17.60 28.46
CA GLU A 276 61.51 -18.08 28.70
C GLU A 276 62.03 -17.67 30.10
N LEU A 277 61.83 -16.41 30.49
CA LEU A 277 62.21 -15.91 31.80
C LEU A 277 61.39 -16.55 32.93
N VAL A 278 60.10 -16.76 32.73
CA VAL A 278 59.24 -17.48 33.68
C VAL A 278 59.73 -18.91 33.88
N THR A 279 60.09 -19.60 32.80
CA THR A 279 60.69 -20.94 32.86
C THR A 279 61.98 -20.91 33.69
N LYS A 280 62.88 -19.97 33.38
CA LYS A 280 64.15 -19.82 34.08
C LYS A 280 64.01 -19.42 35.55
N VAL A 281 63.04 -18.57 35.88
CA VAL A 281 62.72 -18.21 37.27
C VAL A 281 62.16 -19.40 38.02
N ASN A 282 61.34 -20.24 37.38
CA ASN A 282 60.85 -21.48 37.98
C ASN A 282 62.00 -22.45 38.24
N ASP A 283 62.88 -22.67 37.27
CA ASP A 283 64.05 -23.55 37.42
C ASP A 283 64.96 -23.07 38.55
N LEU A 284 65.29 -21.77 38.58
CA LEU A 284 66.10 -21.17 39.65
C LEU A 284 65.37 -21.22 41.01
N SER A 285 64.06 -21.05 41.02
CA SER A 285 63.25 -21.19 42.24
C SER A 285 63.24 -22.64 42.74
N GLU A 286 63.23 -23.62 41.84
CA GLU A 286 63.34 -25.04 42.17
C GLU A 286 64.74 -25.38 42.71
N GLU A 287 65.80 -24.87 42.07
CA GLU A 287 67.18 -25.00 42.56
C GLU A 287 67.35 -24.36 43.95
N LEU A 288 66.83 -23.14 44.16
CA LEU A 288 66.84 -22.48 45.46
C LEU A 288 66.01 -23.24 46.50
N ARG A 289 64.89 -23.85 46.10
CA ARG A 289 64.07 -24.69 46.97
C ARG A 289 64.79 -25.97 47.35
N ALA A 290 65.53 -26.56 46.43
CA ALA A 290 66.37 -27.73 46.67
C ALA A 290 67.57 -27.41 47.59
N LEU A 291 68.04 -26.16 47.59
CA LEU A 291 69.13 -25.67 48.43
C LEU A 291 68.68 -25.07 49.77
N LYS A 292 67.37 -24.93 50.01
CA LYS A 292 66.86 -24.37 51.26
C LYS A 292 66.86 -25.44 52.37
N PRO A 293 67.56 -25.23 53.51
CA PRO A 293 67.49 -26.15 54.63
C PRO A 293 66.08 -26.10 55.24
N VAL A 294 65.49 -27.28 55.51
CA VAL A 294 64.25 -27.37 56.27
C VAL A 294 64.59 -27.14 57.74
N ASP A 295 64.47 -25.90 58.21
CA ASP A 295 64.42 -25.58 59.63
C ASP A 295 63.03 -25.13 60.05
N LYS A 296 62.45 -25.90 60.97
CA LYS A 296 61.25 -25.60 61.74
C LYS A 296 61.65 -24.70 62.92
N THR A 297 61.01 -23.55 63.11
CA THR A 297 60.67 -23.00 64.44
C THR A 297 59.70 -21.82 64.33
N ASP A 298 58.54 -22.05 64.95
CA ASP A 298 57.61 -21.17 65.69
C ASP A 298 57.82 -19.64 65.76
N GLY A 299 56.68 -18.95 65.57
CA GLY A 299 56.18 -17.97 66.53
C GLY A 299 56.34 -16.48 66.20
N ILE A 300 55.22 -15.83 65.80
CA ILE A 300 54.54 -14.72 66.53
C ILE A 300 53.59 -13.99 65.55
N ASP A 301 52.31 -14.05 65.88
CA ASP A 301 51.18 -13.21 65.46
C ASP A 301 50.85 -12.31 66.69
N PRO A 302 50.37 -11.04 66.61
CA PRO A 302 49.02 -10.71 66.11
C PRO A 302 48.86 -9.35 65.39
N GLY A 303 47.87 -9.24 64.50
CA GLY A 303 47.38 -7.93 64.02
C GLY A 303 46.30 -8.01 62.94
N GLU A 304 45.06 -7.81 63.34
CA GLU A 304 43.79 -8.04 62.63
C GLU A 304 43.36 -6.88 61.71
N GLU A 305 42.48 -7.20 60.74
CA GLU A 305 41.59 -6.36 59.91
C GLU A 305 42.08 -5.74 58.57
N THR A 306 41.60 -6.31 57.45
CA THR A 306 40.68 -5.66 56.45
C THR A 306 40.24 -6.66 55.35
N PRO A 307 39.05 -6.51 54.72
CA PRO A 307 38.37 -7.57 53.92
C PRO A 307 38.72 -7.56 52.41
N PRO A 308 38.32 -8.61 51.65
CA PRO A 308 38.76 -8.85 50.27
C PRO A 308 37.84 -8.18 49.24
N GLU A 309 38.43 -7.57 48.20
CA GLU A 309 37.73 -7.25 46.95
C GLU A 309 38.07 -8.31 45.90
N ASP A 310 37.11 -9.21 45.66
CA ASP A 310 37.06 -10.08 44.48
C ASP A 310 36.56 -9.26 43.29
N ASP A 311 37.44 -8.98 42.32
CA ASP A 311 37.02 -8.54 40.99
C ASP A 311 36.95 -9.75 40.04
N PRO A 312 35.80 -10.03 39.38
CA PRO A 312 35.66 -11.15 38.46
C PRO A 312 36.38 -10.89 37.11
N PRO A 313 36.84 -11.93 36.41
CA PRO A 313 37.58 -11.76 35.16
C PRO A 313 36.64 -11.32 34.03
N VAL A 314 36.79 -10.08 33.55
CA VAL A 314 36.13 -9.59 32.35
C VAL A 314 36.90 -10.10 31.12
N GLN A 315 36.47 -11.26 30.62
CA GLN A 315 36.91 -11.77 29.33
C GLN A 315 36.10 -11.10 28.21
N GLY A 316 36.59 -9.96 27.72
CA GLY A 316 36.04 -9.30 26.54
C GLY A 316 36.31 -10.11 25.25
N PRO A 317 35.41 -10.05 24.25
CA PRO A 317 35.63 -10.71 22.96
C PRO A 317 36.83 -10.08 22.23
N LEU A 318 37.63 -10.93 21.62
CA LEU A 318 38.85 -10.62 20.87
C LEU A 318 38.66 -9.42 19.92
N PRO A 319 39.52 -8.38 19.95
CA PRO A 319 39.42 -7.27 19.00
C PRO A 319 39.61 -7.73 17.55
N LEU A 320 38.67 -7.37 16.67
CA LEU A 320 38.79 -7.52 15.22
C LEU A 320 39.88 -6.59 14.66
N GLU A 321 40.45 -6.98 13.53
CA GLU A 321 41.58 -6.35 12.87
C GLU A 321 41.32 -4.88 12.43
N PRO A 322 42.39 -4.07 12.24
CA PRO A 322 42.36 -2.60 12.24
C PRO A 322 41.60 -1.90 11.10
N ASP A 323 41.08 -2.63 10.11
CA ASP A 323 40.50 -2.03 8.90
C ASP A 323 39.00 -1.68 9.02
N ASP A 324 38.33 -2.05 10.13
CA ASP A 324 36.87 -1.94 10.28
C ASP A 324 36.37 -0.71 11.08
N ALA A 325 37.13 0.38 11.14
CA ALA A 325 36.80 1.56 11.93
C ALA A 325 35.81 2.56 11.25
N PRO A 326 34.69 2.97 11.89
CA PRO A 326 33.58 3.71 11.25
C PRO A 326 33.81 5.21 10.96
N TRP A 327 34.86 5.84 11.49
CA TRP A 327 35.01 7.31 11.47
C TRP A 327 35.64 7.91 10.20
N LYS A 328 35.95 7.13 9.16
CA LYS A 328 36.67 7.60 7.96
C LYS A 328 35.78 8.02 6.78
N LYS A 329 34.65 8.71 7.00
CA LYS A 329 33.70 9.09 5.92
C LYS A 329 33.49 10.60 5.81
N SER A 330 34.40 11.26 5.09
CA SER A 330 34.12 12.53 4.41
C SER A 330 33.05 12.33 3.32
N SER A 331 32.37 13.42 2.97
CA SER A 331 31.31 13.59 1.96
C SER A 331 31.65 13.01 0.57
N GLU A 332 31.67 11.69 0.46
CA GLU A 332 31.93 10.95 -0.76
C GLU A 332 30.62 10.34 -1.28
N SER A 333 30.42 10.35 -2.61
CA SER A 333 29.27 9.70 -3.25
C SER A 333 29.22 8.21 -2.91
N GLY A 334 28.02 7.61 -2.99
CA GLY A 334 27.85 6.18 -2.72
C GLY A 334 28.73 5.31 -3.63
N ILE A 335 28.95 5.76 -4.87
CA ILE A 335 29.83 5.11 -5.86
C ILE A 335 31.31 5.24 -5.49
N ARG A 336 31.76 6.40 -5.03
CA ARG A 336 33.13 6.55 -4.54
C ARG A 336 33.40 5.69 -3.30
N LYS A 337 32.43 5.61 -2.38
CA LYS A 337 32.48 4.70 -1.21
C LYS A 337 32.53 3.24 -1.63
N PHE A 338 31.77 2.88 -2.65
CA PHE A 338 31.72 1.54 -3.22
C PHE A 338 33.07 1.11 -3.81
N PHE A 339 33.65 1.93 -4.70
CA PHE A 339 34.96 1.61 -5.30
C PHE A 339 36.12 1.67 -4.32
N ARG A 340 36.05 2.57 -3.32
CA ARG A 340 37.03 2.57 -2.23
C ARG A 340 37.00 1.25 -1.47
N LYS A 341 35.81 0.71 -1.17
CA LYS A 341 35.65 -0.57 -0.49
C LYS A 341 36.13 -1.76 -1.35
N LEU A 342 35.96 -1.72 -2.67
CA LEU A 342 36.42 -2.78 -3.57
C LEU A 342 37.94 -2.81 -3.78
N PHE A 343 38.63 -1.67 -3.72
CA PHE A 343 40.05 -1.56 -4.08
C PHE A 343 40.99 -1.22 -2.92
N SER A 344 40.49 -1.11 -1.68
CA SER A 344 41.32 -0.79 -0.50
C SER A 344 41.72 -2.01 0.36
N GLU A 345 41.42 -3.25 -0.06
CA GLU A 345 41.95 -4.48 0.57
C GLU A 345 43.05 -5.10 -0.31
N PRO A 346 44.34 -4.86 -0.01
CA PRO A 346 45.42 -5.73 -0.46
C PRO A 346 45.84 -6.66 0.70
N ASP A 347 45.86 -7.97 0.43
CA ASP A 347 46.37 -9.06 1.27
C ASP A 347 45.49 -9.59 2.41
N SER A 348 44.53 -10.46 2.09
CA SER A 348 44.44 -11.77 2.76
C SER A 348 43.69 -12.80 1.90
N THR A 349 44.30 -13.97 1.75
CA THR A 349 43.77 -15.14 1.07
C THR A 349 42.46 -15.60 1.71
N SER A 350 41.48 -15.97 0.87
CA SER A 350 40.20 -16.66 1.16
C SER A 350 38.95 -15.78 1.25
N PHE A 351 38.38 -15.44 0.08
CA PHE A 351 36.93 -15.24 -0.05
C PHE A 351 36.18 -16.48 0.46
N PRO A 352 35.33 -16.42 1.50
CA PRO A 352 34.30 -17.42 1.63
C PRO A 352 33.33 -17.17 0.48
N ARG A 353 33.29 -18.09 -0.49
CA ARG A 353 32.20 -18.19 -1.47
C ARG A 353 30.87 -18.32 -0.72
N ARG A 354 30.25 -17.20 -0.33
CA ARG A 354 28.84 -17.16 0.02
C ARG A 354 28.07 -17.13 -1.28
N SER A 355 27.70 -18.33 -1.74
CA SER A 355 26.63 -18.54 -2.69
C SER A 355 25.41 -17.70 -2.29
N LEU A 356 25.04 -16.74 -3.13
CA LEU A 356 23.79 -15.99 -3.05
C LEU A 356 22.62 -16.90 -3.46
N SER A 357 22.38 -17.98 -2.71
CA SER A 357 21.30 -18.94 -2.98
C SER A 357 20.27 -19.03 -1.84
N THR A 358 20.12 -17.98 -1.04
CA THR A 358 19.15 -17.98 0.08
C THR A 358 18.08 -16.88 0.02
N LEU A 359 17.95 -16.17 -1.11
CA LEU A 359 16.82 -15.27 -1.39
C LEU A 359 15.86 -15.85 -2.45
N SER A 360 15.56 -17.14 -2.36
CA SER A 360 14.53 -17.78 -3.20
C SER A 360 13.84 -18.93 -2.47
N LYS A 361 13.27 -18.67 -1.28
CA LYS A 361 12.30 -19.56 -0.62
C LYS A 361 11.30 -18.76 0.25
N MET A 362 10.60 -17.79 -0.34
CA MET A 362 9.27 -17.34 0.12
C MET A 362 8.44 -16.80 -1.07
N ALA A 363 8.43 -17.54 -2.18
CA ALA A 363 7.60 -17.20 -3.33
C ALA A 363 7.10 -18.48 -4.03
N LEU A 364 6.60 -19.46 -3.27
CA LEU A 364 5.81 -20.58 -3.80
C LEU A 364 4.78 -21.02 -2.74
N SER A 365 3.75 -20.21 -2.54
CA SER A 365 2.47 -20.68 -2.01
C SER A 365 1.32 -19.89 -2.66
N ALA A 366 1.20 -20.04 -3.97
CA ALA A 366 -0.04 -19.78 -4.70
C ALA A 366 -0.25 -20.98 -5.63
N GLY A 367 -1.34 -21.72 -5.42
CA GLY A 367 -1.76 -22.80 -6.32
C GLY A 367 -2.11 -24.12 -5.63
N HIS A 368 -3.24 -24.18 -4.94
CA HIS A 368 -4.11 -25.36 -5.03
C HIS A 368 -5.52 -24.88 -5.38
N HIS A 369 -5.82 -24.95 -6.68
CA HIS A 369 -7.18 -25.04 -7.17
C HIS A 369 -7.79 -26.29 -6.55
N GLY A 370 -8.80 -26.10 -5.69
CA GLY A 370 -9.70 -27.16 -5.30
C GLY A 370 -10.71 -27.37 -6.42
N ASP A 371 -10.63 -28.53 -7.06
CA ASP A 371 -11.64 -29.06 -7.97
C ASP A 371 -13.01 -29.10 -7.28
N ILE A 372 -13.99 -28.45 -7.88
CA ILE A 372 -15.41 -28.73 -7.64
C ILE A 372 -15.84 -29.70 -8.72
N SER A 373 -16.01 -30.96 -8.33
CA SER A 373 -16.67 -31.97 -9.15
C SER A 373 -18.16 -31.63 -9.32
N ILE A 374 -18.64 -32.01 -10.51
CA ILE A 374 -20.00 -31.90 -11.07
C ILE A 374 -21.10 -32.31 -10.10
#